data_AF-A0A920B053-F1
#
_entry.id   AF-A0A920B053-F1
#
_cell.length_a   1.000
_cell.length_b   1.000
_cell.length_c   1.000
_cell.angle_alpha   90.00
_cell.angle_beta   90.00
_cell.angle_gamma   90.00
#
_symmetry.space_group_name_H-M   'P 1'
#
loop_
_entity.id
_entity.type
_entity.pdbx_description
1 polymer ?
#
loop_
_entity_poly.entity_id
_entity_poly.type
_entity_poly.pdbx_seq_one_letter_code
_entity_poly.pdbx_strand_id
1 'polypeptide(L)' 'MKIDGEITLPGDKSISHRSLIFGALTSGTSKLFNLSDGEDVKSQYLV' A
#
# COMPACT_ATOMS: atom_id res chain seq x y z
N MET A 1 12.31 -4.42 32.45
CA MET A 1 13.06 -4.52 31.18
C MET A 1 12.28 -3.73 30.14
N LYS A 2 12.93 -2.78 29.45
CA LYS A 2 12.27 -1.91 28.46
C LYS A 2 12.64 -2.44 27.08
N ILE A 3 11.65 -2.64 26.21
CA ILE A 3 11.90 -3.02 24.82
C ILE A 3 12.18 -1.73 24.06
N ASP A 4 13.34 -1.68 23.41
CA ASP A 4 13.77 -0.56 22.57
C ASP A 4 14.17 -1.13 21.21
N GLY A 5 13.63 -0.57 20.14
CA GLY A 5 13.78 -1.10 18.79
C GLY A 5 12.73 -0.55 17.84
N GLU A 6 13.00 -0.69 16.55
CA GLU A 6 12.13 -0.25 15.47
C GLU A 6 11.61 -1.46 14.71
N ILE A 7 10.33 -1.44 14.33
CA ILE A 7 9.73 -2.46 13.47
C ILE A 7 9.10 -1.80 12.26
N THR A 8 9.21 -2.44 11.10
CA THR A 8 8.47 -2.05 9.91
C THR A 8 7.24 -2.93 9.79
N LEU A 9 6.07 -2.30 9.75
CA LEU A 9 4.80 -3.00 9.56
C LEU A 9 4.48 -3.11 8.06
N PRO A 10 3.84 -4.22 7.65
CA PRO A 10 3.32 -4.34 6.29
C PRO A 10 2.27 -3.26 6.00
N GLY A 11 2.03 -3.00 4.72
CA GLY A 11 0.97 -2.11 4.29
C GLY A 11 -0.41 -2.53 4.78
N ASP A 12 -1.23 -1.56 5.18
CA ASP A 12 -2.63 -1.80 5.52
C ASP A 12 -3.46 -2.04 4.25
N LYS A 13 -4.34 -3.03 4.29
CA LYS A 13 -5.19 -3.42 3.16
C LYS A 13 -6.15 -2.30 2.74
N SER A 14 -6.82 -1.65 3.70
CA SER A 14 -7.81 -0.61 3.40
C SER A 14 -7.16 0.65 2.83
N ILE A 15 -6.00 1.03 3.37
CA ILE A 15 -5.20 2.15 2.85
C ILE A 15 -4.72 1.83 1.43
N SER A 16 -4.16 0.64 1.22
CA SER A 16 -3.64 0.22 -0.09
C SER A 16 -4.70 0.28 -1.18
N HIS A 17 -5.89 -0.27 -0.91
CA HIS A 17 -7.02 -0.27 -1.84
C HIS A 17 -7.48 1.15 -2.18
N ARG A 18 -7.58 2.05 -1.18
CA ARG A 18 -7.95 3.46 -1.42
C ARG A 18 -6.90 4.21 -2.21
N SER A 19 -5.62 3.99 -1.90
CA SER A 19 -4.50 4.62 -2.63
C SER A 19 -4.48 4.22 -4.11
N LEU A 20 -4.77 2.95 -4.41
CA LEU A 20 -4.87 2.44 -5.78
C LEU A 20 -6.06 3.06 -6.53
N ILE A 21 -7.24 3.10 -5.90
CA ILE A 21 -8.43 3.76 -6.48
C ILE A 21 -8.12 5.23 -6.81
N PHE A 22 -7.54 5.97 -5.87
CA PHE A 22 -7.19 7.37 -6.13
C PHE A 22 -6.15 7.53 -7.23
N GLY A 23 -5.12 6.67 -7.25
CA GLY A 23 -4.11 6.67 -8.32
C GLY A 23 -4.73 6.47 -9.71
N ALA A 24 -5.67 5.53 -9.83
CA ALA A 24 -6.38 5.23 -11.08
C ALA A 24 -7.28 6.37 -11.57
N LEU A 25 -7.71 7.28 -10.69
CA LEU A 25 -8.50 8.46 -11.05
C LEU A 25 -7.66 9.64 -11.53
N THR A 26 -6.33 9.59 -11.38
CA THR A 26 -5.44 10.68 -11.79
C THR A 26 -4.99 10.51 -13.25
N SER A 27 -4.83 11.62 -13.97
CA SER A 27 -4.26 11.61 -15.33
C SER A 27 -2.74 11.52 -15.36
N GLY A 28 -2.08 11.42 -14.21
CA GLY A 28 -0.63 11.41 -14.05
C GLY A 28 -0.10 10.07 -13.52
N THR A 29 1.21 10.01 -13.28
CA THR A 29 1.85 8.83 -12.69
C THR A 29 1.90 8.92 -11.18
N SER A 30 1.32 7.94 -10.49
CA SER A 30 1.41 7.79 -9.04
C SER A 30 2.43 6.71 -8.65
N LYS A 31 3.27 6.98 -7.65
CA LYS A 31 4.21 6.01 -7.07
C LYS A 31 3.78 5.68 -5.65
N LEU A 32 3.39 4.43 -5.41
CA LEU A 32 2.91 3.95 -4.12
C LEU A 32 3.92 2.94 -3.56
N PHE A 33 4.19 3.02 -2.26
CA PHE A 33 5.15 2.17 -1.54
C PHE A 33 4.49 1.55 -0.32
N ASN A 34 5.04 0.43 0.16
CA ASN A 34 4.52 -0.31 1.31
C ASN A 34 3.02 -0.64 1.19
N LEU A 35 2.60 -1.08 0.00
CA LEU A 35 1.24 -1.61 -0.20
C LEU A 35 1.12 -2.98 0.49
N SER A 36 -0.09 -3.30 0.92
CA SER A 36 -0.45 -4.61 1.44
C SER A 36 -0.20 -5.68 0.37
N ASP A 37 0.27 -6.84 0.80
CA ASP A 37 0.56 -8.02 -0.03
C ASP A 37 -0.67 -8.90 -0.30
N GLY A 38 -1.87 -8.43 0.08
CA GLY A 38 -3.13 -9.11 -0.21
C GLY A 38 -3.41 -9.21 -1.71
N GLU A 39 -3.95 -10.35 -2.13
CA GLU A 39 -4.26 -10.63 -3.55
C GLU A 39 -5.23 -9.61 -4.18
N ASP A 40 -6.14 -9.05 -3.38
CA ASP A 40 -7.07 -8.00 -3.84
C ASP A 40 -6.40 -6.66 -4.11
N VAL A 41 -5.27 -6.37 -3.46
CA VAL A 41 -4.43 -5.19 -3.71
C VAL A 41 -3.52 -5.44 -4.92
N LYS A 42 -3.00 -6.66 -5.06
CA LYS A 42 -2.16 -7.05 -6.23
C LYS A 42 -2.94 -7.00 -7.55
N SER A 43 -4.22 -7.39 -7.56
CA SER A 43 -5.03 -7.35 -8.79
C SER A 43 -5.29 -5.93 -9.32
N GLN A 44 -5.10 -4.91 -8.49
CA GLN A 44 -5.20 -3.49 -8.84
C GLN A 44 -3.84 -2.86 -9.17
N TYR A 45 -2.76 -3.57 -8.89
CA TYR A 45 -1.41 -3.18 -9.29
C TYR A 45 -1.28 -3.46 -10.79
N LEU A 46 -1.43 -2.41 -11.60
CA LEU A 46 -1.09 -2.49 -13.02
C LEU A 46 0.39 -2.87 -13.12
N VAL A 47 0.65 -4.02 -13.76
CA VAL A 47 1.96 -4.35 -14.33
C VAL A 47 2.21 -3.43 -15.52
#